data_AF-A0A174LU25-F1
#
_entry.id   AF-A0A174LU25-F1
#
_cell.length_a   1.000
_cell.length_b   1.000
_cell.length_c   1.000
_cell.angle_alpha   90.00
_cell.angle_beta   90.00
_cell.angle_gamma   90.00
#
_symmetry.space_group_name_H-M   'P 1'
#
loop_
_entity.id
_entity.type
_entity.pdbx_description
1 polymer ?
#
loop_
_entity_poly.entity_id
_entity_poly.type
_entity_poly.pdbx_seq_one_letter_code
_entity_poly.pdbx_strand_id
1 'polypeptide(L)'
;MSKYIYELYPNALDCGIKINEFWDLSVQEIEDYIESYNRKAKRRIRERVLWQHAVVDLLDERLIARFCEQKIQFTKPWDRYPELFEEERLLYEQQEQAEKALSMGESRRAYAAEFNRRRR
;
A
#
# COMPACT_ATOMS: atom_id res chain seq x y z
N MET A 1 -26.43 21.30 18.75
CA MET A 1 -26.69 21.14 17.30
C MET A 1 -26.11 22.28 16.47
N SER A 2 -26.44 23.56 16.71
CA SER A 2 -25.96 24.67 15.86
C SER A 2 -24.43 24.77 15.74
N LYS A 3 -23.66 24.66 16.84
CA LYS A 3 -22.17 24.70 16.80
C LYS A 3 -21.52 23.64 15.89
N TYR A 4 -22.10 22.44 15.84
CA TYR A 4 -21.53 21.32 15.09
C TYR A 4 -21.57 21.55 13.57
N ILE A 5 -22.68 22.11 13.08
CA ILE A 5 -22.82 22.51 11.67
C ILE A 5 -21.77 23.55 11.29
N TYR A 6 -21.51 24.54 12.15
CA TYR A 6 -20.47 25.54 11.88
C TYR A 6 -19.05 24.97 11.87
N GLU A 7 -18.78 23.90 12.63
CA GLU A 7 -17.49 23.20 12.61
C GLU A 7 -17.31 22.38 11.33
N LEU A 8 -18.39 21.85 10.75
CA LEU A 8 -18.36 21.12 9.48
C LEU A 8 -18.22 22.04 8.25
N TYR A 9 -18.64 23.29 8.37
CA TYR A 9 -18.61 24.27 7.28
C TYR A 9 -17.25 24.39 6.55
N PRO A 10 -16.12 24.63 7.23
CA PRO A 10 -14.82 24.70 6.55
C PRO A 10 -14.45 23.38 5.84
N ASN A 11 -14.68 22.24 6.48
CA ASN A 11 -14.37 20.93 5.89
C ASN A 11 -15.25 20.66 4.65
N ALA A 12 -16.50 21.08 4.68
CA ALA A 12 -17.41 20.98 3.53
C ALA A 12 -16.94 21.83 2.34
N LEU A 13 -16.44 23.04 2.61
CA LEU A 13 -15.85 23.90 1.58
C LEU A 13 -14.59 23.27 0.97
N ASP A 14 -13.72 22.68 1.79
CA ASP A 14 -12.53 21.96 1.32
C ASP A 14 -12.89 20.73 0.46
N CYS A 15 -14.05 20.11 0.73
CA CYS A 15 -14.60 19.03 -0.09
C CYS A 15 -15.22 19.52 -1.41
N GLY A 16 -15.33 20.84 -1.60
CA GLY A 16 -15.87 21.48 -2.81
C GLY A 16 -17.37 21.72 -2.80
N ILE A 17 -18.04 21.62 -1.64
CA ILE A 17 -19.45 21.98 -1.50
C ILE A 17 -19.59 23.50 -1.63
N LYS A 18 -20.55 23.97 -2.44
CA LYS A 18 -20.78 25.41 -2.57
C LYS A 18 -21.45 25.95 -1.31
N ILE A 19 -21.16 27.20 -0.99
CA ILE A 19 -21.74 27.91 0.16
C ILE A 19 -23.27 27.82 0.17
N ASN A 20 -23.90 27.99 -1.00
CA ASN A 20 -25.35 27.95 -1.13
C ASN A 20 -25.92 26.54 -0.91
N GLU A 21 -25.22 25.51 -1.39
CA GLU A 21 -25.65 24.11 -1.27
C GLU A 21 -25.47 23.60 0.17
N PHE A 22 -24.48 24.10 0.91
CA PHE A 22 -24.20 23.67 2.29
C PHE A 22 -25.39 23.86 3.23
N TRP A 23 -26.09 24.99 3.16
CA TRP A 23 -27.21 25.29 4.05
C TRP A 23 -28.48 24.51 3.70
N ASP A 24 -28.56 24.00 2.47
CA ASP A 24 -29.68 23.19 1.98
C ASP A 24 -29.49 21.69 2.27
N LEU A 25 -28.25 21.26 2.53
CA LEU A 25 -27.91 19.89 2.85
C LEU A 25 -28.14 19.59 4.34
N SER A 26 -28.58 18.36 4.61
CA SER A 26 -28.61 17.82 5.96
C SER A 26 -27.20 17.55 6.48
N VAL A 27 -27.05 17.53 7.81
CA VAL A 27 -25.78 17.19 8.47
C VAL A 27 -25.24 15.85 8.00
N GLN A 28 -26.13 14.87 7.82
CA GLN A 28 -25.76 13.53 7.38
C GLN A 28 -25.24 13.52 5.93
N GLU A 29 -25.85 14.31 5.03
CA GLU A 29 -25.36 14.42 3.65
C GLU A 29 -24.00 15.12 3.59
N ILE A 30 -23.76 16.10 4.46
CA ILE A 30 -22.45 16.76 4.58
C ILE A 30 -21.39 15.76 5.07
N GLU A 31 -21.71 14.96 6.09
CA GLU A 31 -20.83 13.90 6.59
C GLU A 31 -20.52 12.87 5.50
N ASP A 32 -21.53 12.38 4.77
CA ASP A 32 -21.36 11.44 3.66
C ASP A 32 -20.46 12.01 2.55
N TYR A 33 -20.59 13.30 2.26
CA TYR A 33 -19.73 14.00 1.31
C TYR A 33 -18.28 14.05 1.78
N ILE A 34 -18.05 14.43 3.04
CA ILE A 34 -16.72 14.50 3.65
C ILE A 34 -16.08 13.11 3.66
N GLU A 35 -16.81 12.07 4.03
CA GLU A 35 -16.32 10.69 3.98
C GLU A 35 -15.97 10.24 2.56
N SER A 36 -16.82 10.56 1.58
CA SER A 36 -16.56 10.27 0.17
C SER A 36 -15.30 10.97 -0.33
N TYR A 37 -15.11 12.24 0.03
CA TYR A 37 -13.92 13.01 -0.29
C TYR A 37 -12.67 12.38 0.33
N ASN A 38 -12.71 12.05 1.63
CA ASN A 38 -11.61 11.42 2.35
C ASN A 38 -11.22 10.08 1.74
N ARG A 39 -12.19 9.23 1.36
CA ARG A 39 -11.92 7.97 0.65
C ARG A 39 -11.20 8.20 -0.69
N LYS A 40 -11.65 9.18 -1.48
CA LYS A 40 -11.00 9.53 -2.76
C LYS A 40 -9.59 10.10 -2.54
N ALA A 41 -9.41 10.96 -1.55
CA ALA A 41 -8.11 11.54 -1.22
C ALA A 41 -7.11 10.45 -0.78
N LYS A 42 -7.52 9.55 0.12
CA LYS A 42 -6.71 8.41 0.58
C LYS A 42 -6.31 7.53 -0.61
N ARG A 43 -7.25 7.23 -1.52
CA ARG A 43 -6.98 6.47 -2.75
C ARG A 43 -5.96 7.16 -3.66
N ARG A 44 -6.10 8.46 -3.90
CA ARG A 44 -5.16 9.25 -4.74
C ARG A 44 -3.75 9.27 -4.15
N ILE A 45 -3.62 9.42 -2.83
CA ILE A 45 -2.32 9.38 -2.16
C ILE A 45 -1.69 8.00 -2.33
N ARG A 46 -2.47 6.93 -2.12
CA ARG A 46 -2.02 5.55 -2.31
C ARG A 46 -1.52 5.30 -3.74
N GLU A 47 -2.34 5.66 -4.74
CA GLU A 47 -1.97 5.54 -6.16
C GLU A 47 -0.69 6.31 -6.49
N ARG A 48 -0.52 7.53 -5.94
CA ARG A 48 0.69 8.33 -6.13
C ARG A 48 1.93 7.65 -5.53
N VAL A 49 1.84 7.14 -4.30
CA VAL A 49 2.96 6.47 -3.63
C VAL A 49 3.35 5.20 -4.39
N LEU A 50 2.36 4.40 -4.81
CA LEU A 50 2.60 3.20 -5.62
C LEU A 50 3.28 3.54 -6.95
N TRP A 51 2.81 4.59 -7.64
CA TRP A 51 3.43 5.04 -8.89
C TRP A 51 4.88 5.48 -8.68
N GLN A 52 5.15 6.26 -7.64
CA GLN A 52 6.51 6.69 -7.32
C GLN A 52 7.43 5.50 -7.03
N HIS A 53 6.97 4.52 -6.26
CA HIS A 53 7.74 3.31 -6.01
C HIS A 53 7.96 2.49 -7.28
N ALA A 54 6.95 2.30 -8.13
CA ALA A 54 7.11 1.60 -9.39
C ALA A 54 8.16 2.26 -10.31
N VAL A 55 8.23 3.59 -10.33
CA VAL A 55 9.27 4.33 -11.06
C VAL A 55 10.65 4.05 -10.47
N VAL A 56 10.79 4.04 -9.14
CA VAL A 56 12.06 3.72 -8.47
C VAL A 56 12.47 2.28 -8.78
N ASP A 57 11.56 1.31 -8.70
CA ASP A 57 11.83 -0.09 -9.01
C ASP A 57 12.29 -0.27 -10.47
N LEU A 58 11.66 0.42 -11.43
CA LEU A 58 12.06 0.40 -12.84
C LEU A 58 13.43 1.05 -13.09
N LEU A 59 13.74 2.12 -12.35
CA LEU A 59 15.06 2.73 -12.40
C LEU A 59 16.10 1.80 -11.78
N ASP A 60 15.75 1.11 -10.71
CA ASP A 60 16.61 0.17 -10.01
C ASP A 60 17.04 -0.98 -10.92
N GLU A 61 16.07 -1.65 -11.55
CA GLU A 61 16.33 -2.73 -12.52
C GLU A 61 17.29 -2.29 -13.63
N ARG A 62 17.18 -1.04 -14.09
CA ARG A 62 18.00 -0.51 -15.20
C ARG A 62 19.35 0.01 -14.75
N LEU A 63 19.44 0.62 -13.57
CA LEU A 63 20.66 1.25 -13.05
C LEU A 63 21.54 0.23 -12.32
N ILE A 64 21.00 -0.63 -11.46
CA ILE A 64 21.80 -1.67 -10.80
C ILE A 64 22.36 -2.63 -11.84
N ALA A 65 21.55 -3.11 -12.78
CA ALA A 65 22.02 -4.02 -13.83
C ALA A 65 23.17 -3.43 -14.67
N ARG A 66 23.30 -2.10 -14.71
CA ARG A 66 24.32 -1.41 -15.51
C ARG A 66 25.51 -0.89 -14.69
N PHE A 67 25.34 -0.57 -13.40
CA PHE A 67 26.33 0.18 -12.63
C PHE A 67 26.66 -0.39 -11.24
N CYS A 68 25.92 -1.38 -10.71
CA CYS A 68 26.19 -1.92 -9.38
C CYS A 68 26.21 -3.46 -9.38
N GLU A 69 27.33 -4.04 -8.95
CA GLU A 69 27.42 -5.47 -8.63
C GLU A 69 26.68 -5.83 -7.33
N GLN A 70 26.41 -4.83 -6.47
CA GLN A 70 25.69 -5.01 -5.21
C GLN A 70 24.22 -4.63 -5.37
N LYS A 71 23.32 -5.54 -4.94
CA LYS A 71 21.88 -5.25 -4.81
C LYS A 71 21.66 -4.24 -3.69
N ILE A 72 21.27 -3.01 -4.05
CA ILE A 72 20.78 -2.02 -3.10
C ILE A 72 19.36 -2.44 -2.72
N GLN A 73 19.09 -2.61 -1.42
CA GLN A 73 17.73 -2.87 -0.96
C GLN A 73 16.98 -1.56 -0.82
N PHE A 74 16.01 -1.33 -1.71
CA PHE A 74 15.11 -0.19 -1.60
C PHE A 74 14.10 -0.40 -0.48
N THR A 75 13.82 0.68 0.25
CA THR A 75 12.77 0.72 1.27
C THR A 75 11.42 0.45 0.62
N LYS A 76 10.58 -0.35 1.26
CA LYS A 76 9.26 -0.70 0.75
C LYS A 76 8.25 0.42 1.05
N PRO A 77 7.14 0.52 0.30
CA PRO A 77 6.12 1.55 0.53
C PRO A 77 5.59 1.58 1.97
N TRP A 78 5.44 0.39 2.58
CA TRP A 78 4.94 0.23 3.95
C TRP A 78 5.95 0.61 5.04
N ASP A 79 7.25 0.70 4.73
CA ASP A 79 8.25 1.18 5.70
C ASP A 79 8.11 2.68 5.95
N ARG A 80 7.66 3.43 4.93
CA ARG A 80 7.47 4.88 4.99
C ARG A 80 6.02 5.28 5.30
N TYR A 81 5.04 4.49 4.88
CA TYR A 81 3.62 4.76 5.07
C TYR A 81 2.86 3.55 5.63
N PRO A 82 3.14 3.13 6.87
CA PRO A 82 2.56 1.90 7.44
C PRO A 82 1.02 1.92 7.48
N GLU A 83 0.41 3.05 7.84
CA GLU A 83 -1.05 3.20 7.96
C GLU A 83 -1.81 3.09 6.63
N LEU A 84 -1.12 3.24 5.50
CA LEU A 84 -1.73 3.21 4.17
C LEU A 84 -1.62 1.84 3.49
N PHE A 85 -0.64 1.02 3.90
CA PHE A 85 -0.23 -0.22 3.22
C PHE A 85 -0.17 -1.43 4.17
N GLU A 86 -0.85 -1.40 5.32
CA GLU A 86 -0.79 -2.47 6.32
C GLU A 86 -1.29 -3.83 5.78
N GLU A 87 -2.40 -3.82 5.03
CA GLU A 87 -2.95 -5.02 4.38
C GLU A 87 -1.95 -5.61 3.36
N GLU A 88 -1.28 -4.76 2.60
CA GLU A 88 -0.28 -5.17 1.60
C GLU A 88 0.98 -5.74 2.26
N ARG A 89 1.39 -5.20 3.41
CA ARG A 89 2.49 -5.75 4.21
C ARG A 89 2.17 -7.17 4.69
N LEU A 90 0.97 -7.39 5.23
CA LEU A 90 0.52 -8.71 5.70
C LEU A 90 0.49 -9.74 4.57
N LEU A 91 -0.03 -9.37 3.39
CA LEU A 91 -0.04 -10.24 2.22
C LEU A 91 1.38 -10.57 1.75
N TYR A 92 2.27 -9.59 1.74
CA TYR A 92 3.67 -9.78 1.36
C TYR A 92 4.39 -10.74 2.31
N GLU A 93 4.22 -10.58 3.63
CA GLU A 93 4.81 -11.48 4.64
C GLU A 93 4.30 -12.91 4.50
N GLN A 94 3.00 -13.10 4.23
CA GLN A 94 2.43 -14.43 4.00
C GLN A 94 3.00 -15.09 2.75
N GLN A 95 3.16 -14.35 1.67
CA GLN A 95 3.77 -14.84 0.43
C GLN A 95 5.24 -15.23 0.66
N GLU A 96 6.01 -14.39 1.34
CA GLU A 96 7.42 -14.66 1.64
C GLU A 96 7.59 -15.92 2.50
N GLN A 97 6.70 -16.11 3.49
CA GLN A 97 6.67 -17.33 4.30
C GLN A 97 6.31 -18.58 3.48
N ALA A 98 5.34 -18.47 2.57
CA ALA A 98 4.95 -19.57 1.68
C ALA A 98 6.08 -19.96 0.73
N GLU A 99 6.76 -18.99 0.11
CA GLU A 99 7.91 -19.24 -0.76
C GLU A 99 9.07 -19.90 -0.02
N LYS A 100 9.39 -19.42 1.19
CA LYS A 100 10.40 -20.05 2.06
C LYS A 100 10.02 -21.50 2.38
N ALA A 101 8.76 -21.76 2.71
CA ALA A 101 8.29 -23.11 3.01
C ALA A 101 8.41 -24.06 1.80
N LEU A 102 8.08 -23.58 0.60
CA LEU A 102 8.23 -24.33 -0.65
C LEU A 102 9.70 -24.65 -0.93
N SER A 103 10.58 -23.65 -0.87
CA SER A 103 12.03 -23.81 -1.10
C SER A 103 12.66 -24.79 -0.11
N MET A 104 12.25 -24.73 1.16
CA MET A 104 12.69 -25.69 2.18
C MET A 104 12.17 -27.10 1.90
N GLY A 105 10.94 -27.24 1.40
CA GLY A 105 10.38 -28.52 0.97
C GLY A 105 11.16 -29.14 -0.20
N GLU A 106 11.51 -28.34 -1.20
CA GLU A 106 12.29 -28.77 -2.36
C GLU A 106 13.71 -29.18 -1.97
N SER A 107 14.35 -28.41 -1.09
CA SER A 107 15.68 -28.72 -0.55
C SER A 107 15.69 -30.06 0.21
N ARG A 108 14.64 -30.33 1.00
CA ARG A 108 14.47 -31.62 1.69
C ARG A 108 14.27 -32.78 0.71
N ARG A 109 13.50 -32.59 -0.35
CA ARG A 109 13.32 -33.62 -1.40
C ARG A 109 14.62 -33.91 -2.14
N ALA A 110 15.36 -32.86 -2.51
CA ALA A 110 16.65 -32.99 -3.19
C ALA A 110 17.67 -33.74 -2.32
N TYR A 111 17.76 -33.38 -1.04
CA TYR A 111 18.61 -34.06 -0.07
C TYR A 111 18.24 -35.55 0.09
N ALA A 112 16.95 -35.87 0.23
CA ALA A 112 16.49 -37.25 0.34
C ALA A 112 16.79 -38.07 -0.93
N ALA A 113 16.63 -37.48 -2.11
CA ALA A 113 16.96 -38.11 -3.39
C ALA A 113 18.46 -38.40 -3.51
N GLU A 114 19.31 -37.47 -3.07
CA GLU A 114 20.76 -37.64 -3.08
C GLU A 114 21.22 -38.71 -2.07
N PHE A 115 20.64 -38.72 -0.86
CA PHE A 115 20.91 -39.74 0.13
C PHE A 115 20.51 -41.15 -0.35
N ASN A 116 19.36 -41.27 -1.00
CA ASN A 116 18.91 -42.54 -1.60
C ASN A 116 19.81 -43.00 -2.75
N ARG A 117 20.37 -42.07 -3.54
CA ARG A 117 21.37 -42.39 -4.58
C ARG A 117 22.66 -42.96 -3.99
N ARG A 118 23.13 -42.43 -2.85
CA ARG A 118 24.37 -42.88 -2.20
C ARG A 118 24.26 -44.23 -1.47
N ARG A 119 23.04 -44.71 -1.21
CA ARG A 119 22.76 -46.00 -0.55
C ARG A 119 22.49 -47.15 -1.52
N ARG A 120 22.39 -46.89 -2.83
CA ARG A 120 22.40 -47.91 -3.88
C ARG A 120 23.82 -48.13 -4.37
#